data_AF-A0A939WHS2-F1
#
_entry.id   AF-A0A939WHS2-F1
#
_cell.length_a   1.000
_cell.length_b   1.000
_cell.length_c   1.000
_cell.angle_alpha   90.00
_cell.angle_beta   90.00
_cell.angle_gamma   90.00
#
_symmetry.space_group_name_H-M   'P 1'
#
loop_
_entity.id
_entity.type
_entity.pdbx_description
1 polymer ?
#
loop_
_entity_poly.entity_id
_entity_poly.type
_entity_poly.pdbx_seq_one_letter_code
_entity_poly.pdbx_strand_id
1 'polypeptide(L)'
;MCLIMTIVAAVVFTVLFVVSKKRGSESKSVFTTMLMFWAASLMWSVDGIASVLEGEGFFDISVEDTILGVIILVAGLVVFAALSAKEKFAHKAQKA
;
A
#
# COMPACT_ATOMS: atom_id res chain seq x y z
N MET A 1 9.86 11.10 -1.96
CA MET A 1 10.13 9.90 -1.17
C MET A 1 8.84 9.14 -0.94
N CYS A 2 7.72 9.80 -0.63
CA CYS A 2 6.40 9.18 -0.51
C CYS A 2 6.03 8.33 -1.74
N LEU A 3 6.16 8.87 -2.95
CA LEU A 3 5.90 8.12 -4.20
C LEU A 3 6.72 6.83 -4.28
N ILE A 4 8.02 6.91 -4.01
CA ILE A 4 8.93 5.76 -4.06
C ILE A 4 8.51 4.71 -3.02
N MET A 5 8.25 5.15 -1.79
CA MET A 5 7.88 4.27 -0.68
C MET A 5 6.54 3.56 -0.93
N THR A 6 5.55 4.27 -1.47
CA THR A 6 4.23 3.71 -1.82
C THR A 6 4.33 2.71 -2.97
N ILE A 7 5.16 2.96 -3.99
CA ILE A 7 5.43 1.99 -5.07
C ILE A 7 6.09 0.73 -4.52
N VAL A 8 7.12 0.87 -3.69
CA VAL A 8 7.81 -0.28 -3.07
C VAL A 8 6.82 -1.10 -2.24
N ALA A 9 5.98 -0.46 -1.43
CA ALA A 9 4.95 -1.15 -0.67
C ALA A 9 3.91 -1.84 -1.56
N ALA A 10 3.48 -1.19 -2.64
CA ALA A 10 2.55 -1.78 -3.60
C ALA A 10 3.13 -3.06 -4.23
N VAL A 11 4.41 -3.03 -4.64
CA VAL A 11 5.12 -4.20 -5.19
C VAL A 11 5.23 -5.31 -4.15
N VAL A 12 5.59 -5.01 -2.91
CA VAL A 12 5.66 -6.00 -1.82
C VAL A 12 4.30 -6.67 -1.62
N PHE A 13 3.21 -5.91 -1.53
CA PHE A 13 1.87 -6.45 -1.36
C PHE A 13 1.38 -7.23 -2.60
N THR A 14 1.79 -6.85 -3.82
CA THR A 14 1.55 -7.64 -5.02
C THR A 14 2.27 -9.00 -4.95
N VAL A 15 3.53 -9.03 -4.51
CA VAL A 15 4.26 -10.29 -4.32
C VAL A 15 3.55 -11.16 -3.27
N LEU A 16 3.16 -10.57 -2.13
CA LEU A 16 2.42 -11.28 -1.07
C LEU A 16 1.08 -11.82 -1.58
N PHE A 17 0.36 -11.06 -2.40
CA PHE A 17 -0.89 -11.50 -3.00
C PHE A 17 -0.69 -12.70 -3.94
N VAL A 18 0.30 -12.61 -4.83
CA VAL A 18 0.63 -13.69 -5.78
C VAL A 18 1.05 -14.96 -5.04
N VAL A 19 1.88 -14.85 -4.01
CA VAL A 19 2.31 -16.00 -3.18
C VAL A 19 1.12 -16.61 -2.42
N SER A 20 0.24 -15.78 -1.85
CA SER A 20 -0.95 -16.27 -1.12
C SER A 20 -1.92 -16.98 -2.04
N LYS A 21 -2.17 -16.41 -3.24
CA LYS A 21 -3.00 -17.02 -4.28
C LYS A 21 -2.46 -18.38 -4.73
N LYS A 22 -1.13 -18.52 -4.91
CA LYS A 22 -0.49 -19.80 -5.22
C LYS A 22 -0.65 -20.85 -4.11
N ARG A 23 -0.77 -20.43 -2.86
CA ARG A 23 -1.00 -21.31 -1.69
C ARG A 23 -2.48 -21.66 -1.48
N GLY A 24 -3.38 -21.24 -2.37
CA GLY A 24 -4.82 -21.49 -2.24
C GLY A 24 -5.51 -20.67 -1.16
N SER A 25 -4.84 -19.64 -0.61
CA SER A 25 -5.42 -18.73 0.37
C SER A 25 -5.72 -17.40 -0.30
N GLU A 26 -6.99 -17.16 -0.64
CA GLU A 26 -7.45 -15.83 -1.03
C GLU A 26 -7.53 -14.94 0.21
N SER A 27 -6.46 -14.20 0.47
CA SER A 27 -6.46 -13.15 1.49
C SER A 27 -6.97 -11.85 0.89
N LYS A 28 -8.24 -11.51 1.18
CA LYS A 28 -8.84 -10.25 0.76
C LYS A 28 -8.11 -9.07 1.42
N SER A 29 -7.61 -9.24 2.64
CA SER A 29 -6.81 -8.22 3.34
C SER A 29 -5.56 -7.85 2.55
N VAL A 30 -4.77 -8.82 2.07
CA VAL A 30 -3.59 -8.56 1.23
C VAL A 30 -4.00 -7.88 -0.08
N PHE A 31 -5.07 -8.34 -0.73
CA PHE A 31 -5.56 -7.75 -1.98
C PHE A 31 -6.00 -6.29 -1.80
N THR A 32 -6.77 -6.00 -0.76
CA THR A 32 -7.22 -4.63 -0.45
C THR A 32 -6.03 -3.73 -0.16
N THR A 33 -5.08 -4.16 0.67
CA THR A 33 -3.90 -3.35 0.97
C THR A 33 -3.01 -3.14 -0.25
N MET A 34 -2.87 -4.13 -1.13
CA MET A 34 -2.20 -3.99 -2.42
C MET A 34 -2.83 -2.86 -3.25
N LEU A 35 -4.16 -2.86 -3.40
CA LEU A 35 -4.86 -1.82 -4.15
C LEU A 35 -4.72 -0.44 -3.50
N MET A 36 -4.72 -0.36 -2.17
CA MET A 36 -4.51 0.90 -1.45
C MET A 36 -3.14 1.51 -1.78
N PHE A 37 -2.07 0.72 -1.76
CA PHE A 37 -0.73 1.23 -2.09
C PHE A 37 -0.57 1.56 -3.57
N TRP A 38 -1.22 0.83 -4.49
CA TRP A 38 -1.27 1.22 -5.91
C TRP A 38 -2.04 2.52 -6.14
N ALA A 39 -3.17 2.71 -5.46
CA ALA A 39 -3.95 3.95 -5.55
C ALA A 39 -3.16 5.15 -5.01
N ALA A 40 -2.47 4.98 -3.88
CA ALA A 40 -1.54 5.97 -3.36
C ALA A 40 -0.44 6.29 -4.38
N SER A 41 0.24 5.27 -4.90
CA SER A 41 1.31 5.45 -5.90
C SER A 41 0.82 6.22 -7.13
N LEU A 42 -0.40 5.96 -7.58
CA LEU A 42 -1.01 6.68 -8.70
C LEU A 42 -1.28 8.15 -8.35
N MET A 43 -1.87 8.43 -7.20
CA MET A 43 -2.10 9.80 -6.72
C MET A 43 -0.80 10.61 -6.70
N TRP A 44 0.23 10.10 -6.03
CA TRP A 44 1.52 10.80 -5.95
C TRP A 44 2.26 10.85 -7.30
N SER A 45 1.96 9.95 -8.25
CA SER A 45 2.49 10.07 -9.61
C SER A 45 1.88 11.28 -10.33
N VAL A 46 0.61 11.59 -10.10
CA VAL A 46 -0.04 12.79 -10.66
C VAL A 46 0.60 14.05 -10.08
N ASP A 47 0.85 14.08 -8.77
CA ASP A 47 1.57 15.19 -8.13
C ASP A 47 2.96 15.37 -8.74
N GLY A 48 3.71 14.28 -8.96
CA GLY A 48 5.01 14.33 -9.63
C GLY A 48 4.95 14.87 -11.07
N ILE A 49 3.90 14.54 -11.83
CA ILE A 49 3.70 15.12 -13.17
C ILE A 49 3.43 16.63 -13.05
N ALA A 50 2.59 17.05 -12.10
CA ALA A 50 2.29 18.46 -11.88
C ALA A 50 3.56 19.25 -11.52
N SER A 51 4.39 18.74 -10.61
CA SER A 51 5.67 19.35 -10.24
C SER A 51 6.61 19.52 -11.44
N VAL A 52 6.69 18.52 -12.33
CA VAL A 52 7.49 18.63 -13.56
C VAL A 52 6.97 19.72 -14.50
N LEU A 53 5.65 19.88 -14.62
CA LEU A 53 5.05 20.94 -15.42
C LEU A 53 5.33 22.34 -14.85
N GLU A 54 5.55 22.45 -13.55
CA GLU A 54 5.92 23.68 -12.84
C GLU A 54 7.44 23.96 -12.89
N GLY A 55 8.23 23.06 -13.48
CA GLY A 55 9.68 23.19 -13.60
C GLY A 55 10.48 22.60 -12.43
N GLU A 56 9.81 21.85 -11.54
CA GLU A 56 10.42 21.13 -10.44
C GLU A 56 10.76 19.67 -10.80
N GLY A 57 11.32 18.93 -9.85
CA GLY A 57 11.63 17.52 -10.01
C GLY A 57 10.38 16.63 -9.91
N PHE A 58 10.37 15.50 -10.63
CA PHE A 58 9.28 14.51 -10.54
C PHE A 58 9.18 13.85 -9.16
N PHE A 59 10.31 13.64 -8.50
CA PHE A 59 10.35 13.12 -7.15
C PHE A 59 10.64 14.27 -6.18
N ASP A 60 9.72 14.50 -5.26
CA ASP A 60 10.03 15.30 -4.07
C ASP A 60 10.93 14.47 -3.15
N ILE A 61 12.09 14.98 -2.73
CA ILE A 61 13.02 14.28 -1.83
C ILE A 61 13.09 14.97 -0.45
N SER A 62 12.17 15.88 -0.19
CA SER A 62 12.06 16.62 1.06
C SER A 62 11.88 15.70 2.27
N VAL A 63 12.27 16.22 3.43
CA VAL A 63 12.11 15.51 4.70
C VAL A 63 10.62 15.39 5.03
N GLU A 64 9.85 16.42 4.70
CA GLU A 64 8.42 16.52 4.86
C GLU A 64 7.69 15.41 4.09
N ASP A 65 8.02 15.24 2.80
CA ASP A 65 7.46 14.17 1.97
C ASP A 65 7.92 12.77 2.42
N THR A 66 9.12 12.67 2.99
CA THR A 66 9.60 11.42 3.60
C THR A 66 8.77 11.05 4.84
N ILE A 67 8.51 12.01 5.73
CA ILE A 67 7.67 11.81 6.91
C ILE A 67 6.26 11.41 6.50
N LEU A 68 5.70 12.08 5.48
CA LEU A 68 4.39 11.73 4.92
C LEU A 68 4.38 10.29 4.40
N GLY A 69 5.40 9.90 3.63
CA GLY A 69 5.57 8.52 3.18
C GLY A 69 5.57 7.50 4.30
N VAL A 70 6.28 7.76 5.41
CA VAL A 70 6.28 6.90 6.59
C VAL A 70 4.90 6.80 7.22
N ILE A 71 4.18 7.93 7.37
CA ILE A 71 2.82 7.95 7.91
C ILE A 71 1.88 7.08 7.05
N ILE A 72 1.96 7.20 5.73
CA ILE A 72 1.13 6.43 4.80
C ILE A 72 1.44 4.93 4.88
N LEU A 73 2.72 4.55 4.99
CA LEU A 73 3.10 3.15 5.20
C LEU A 73 2.54 2.59 6.50
N VAL A 74 2.68 3.32 7.61
CA VAL A 74 2.15 2.91 8.92
C VAL A 74 0.63 2.77 8.85
N ALA A 75 -0.08 3.73 8.27
CA ALA A 75 -1.52 3.68 8.10
C ALA A 75 -1.97 2.46 7.27
N GLY A 76 -1.29 2.20 6.14
CA GLY A 76 -1.55 1.03 5.29
C GLY A 76 -1.33 -0.29 6.03
N LEU A 77 -0.28 -0.39 6.85
CA LEU A 77 -0.01 -1.55 7.70
C LEU A 77 -1.06 -1.74 8.80
N VAL A 78 -1.54 -0.66 9.42
CA VAL A 78 -2.63 -0.71 10.41
C VAL A 78 -3.91 -1.25 9.76
N VAL A 79 -4.27 -0.76 8.57
CA VAL A 79 -5.44 -1.26 7.83
C VAL A 79 -5.26 -2.73 7.46
N PHE A 80 -4.09 -3.12 6.97
CA PHE A 80 -3.77 -4.52 6.69
C PHE A 80 -3.94 -5.41 7.92
N ALA A 81 -3.40 -4.99 9.08
CA ALA A 81 -3.50 -5.73 10.33
C ALA A 81 -4.96 -5.88 10.79
N ALA A 82 -5.75 -4.81 10.70
CA ALA A 82 -7.17 -4.81 11.04
C ALA A 82 -7.97 -5.76 10.13
N LEU A 83 -7.76 -5.69 8.82
CA LEU A 83 -8.41 -6.59 7.86
C LEU A 83 -7.99 -8.04 8.08
N SER A 84 -6.70 -8.29 8.28
CA SER A 84 -6.16 -9.64 8.56
C SER A 84 -6.73 -10.23 9.85
N ALA A 85 -6.87 -9.42 10.90
CA ALA A 85 -7.50 -9.85 12.14
C ALA A 85 -8.97 -10.23 11.91
N LYS A 86 -9.73 -9.37 11.22
CA LYS A 86 -11.14 -9.61 10.89
C LYS A 86 -11.34 -10.89 10.08
N GLU A 87 -10.47 -11.18 9.10
CA GLU A 87 -10.49 -12.43 8.33
C GLU A 87 -10.29 -13.66 9.22
N LYS A 88 -9.31 -13.61 10.14
CA LYS A 88 -9.06 -14.70 11.10
C LYS A 88 -10.25 -14.95 12.01
N PHE A 89 -10.88 -13.89 12.53
CA PHE A 89 -12.07 -14.01 13.38
C PHE A 89 -13.27 -14.59 12.63
N ALA A 90 -13.53 -14.13 11.40
CA ALA A 90 -14.59 -14.66 10.56
C ALA A 90 -14.40 -16.16 10.26
N HIS A 91 -13.17 -16.57 9.97
CA HIS A 91 -12.85 -17.97 9.70
C HIS A 91 -12.97 -18.87 10.93
N LYS A 92 -12.78 -18.33 12.15
CA LYS A 92 -12.96 -19.04 13.41
C LYS A 92 -14.45 -19.21 13.75
N ALA A 93 -15.27 -18.19 13.52
CA ALA A 93 -16.71 -18.23 13.74
C ALA A 93 -17.44 -19.23 12.83
N GLN A 94 -16.97 -19.46 11.60
CA GLN A 94 -17.56 -20.43 10.68
C GLN A 94 -17.23 -21.90 11.03
N LYS A 95 -16.25 -22.15 11.92
CA LYS A 95 -15.83 -23.49 12.35
C LYS A 95 -16.37 -23.90 13.72
N ALA A 96 -17.02 -22.99 14.45
CA ALA A 96 -17.66 -23.22 15.74
C ALA A 96 -19.14 -23.52 15.54
#